data_AF-A0A520HQH5-F1
#
_entry.id   AF-A0A520HQH5-F1
#
_cell.length_a   1.000
_cell.length_b   1.000
_cell.length_c   1.000
_cell.angle_alpha   90.00
_cell.angle_beta   90.00
_cell.angle_gamma   90.00
#
_symmetry.space_group_name_H-M   'P 1'
#
loop_
_entity.id
_entity.type
_entity.pdbx_description
1 polymer ?
#
loop_
_entity_poly.entity_id
_entity_poly.type
_entity_poly.pdbx_seq_one_letter_code
_entity_poly.pdbx_strand_id
1 'polypeptide(L)' 'MDLYLPIASLSVNALVIVLLGLGVGLLSGMFGVGGGFLTTPLLIVYGI' A
#
# COMPACT_ATOMS: atom_id res chain seq x y z
N MET A 1 -13.63 -0.13 -9.11
CA MET A 1 -13.73 1.14 -8.37
C MET A 1 -12.34 1.73 -8.38
N ASP A 2 -12.09 2.73 -9.21
CA ASP A 2 -10.75 3.33 -9.29
C ASP A 2 -10.70 4.56 -8.39
N LEU A 3 -9.66 4.61 -7.56
CA LEU A 3 -9.37 5.70 -6.65
C LEU A 3 -8.24 6.51 -7.26
N TYR A 4 -8.50 7.80 -7.49
CA TYR A 4 -7.47 8.73 -7.94
C TYR A 4 -6.60 9.15 -6.76
N LEU A 5 -5.30 8.88 -6.85
CA LEU A 5 -4.29 9.32 -5.91
C LEU A 5 -3.69 10.65 -6.38
N PRO A 6 -4.04 11.79 -5.76
CA PRO A 6 -3.60 13.10 -6.23
C PRO A 6 -2.09 13.33 -6.05
N ILE A 7 -1.46 12.69 -5.05
CA ILE A 7 -0.02 12.81 -4.78
C ILE A 7 0.79 12.10 -5.87
N ALA A 8 0.35 10.90 -6.29
CA ALA A 8 0.99 10.13 -7.35
C ALA A 8 0.50 10.52 -8.75
N SER A 9 -0.58 11.31 -8.86
CA SER A 9 -1.29 11.60 -10.12
C SER A 9 -1.70 10.33 -10.89
N LEU A 10 -2.04 9.26 -10.16
CA LEU A 10 -2.38 7.93 -10.71
C LEU A 10 -3.76 7.47 -10.22
N SER A 11 -4.50 6.80 -11.10
CA SER A 11 -5.71 6.08 -10.74
C SER A 11 -5.36 4.63 -10.44
N VAL A 12 -5.68 4.16 -9.24
CA VAL A 12 -5.41 2.79 -8.81
C VAL A 12 -6.68 2.13 -8.32
N ASN A 13 -6.78 0.82 -8.51
CA ASN A 13 -7.94 0.07 -8.09
C ASN A 13 -8.05 0.09 -6.56
N ALA A 14 -9.18 0.58 -6.04
CA ALA A 14 -9.41 0.71 -4.59
C ALA A 14 -9.28 -0.63 -3.85
N LEU A 15 -9.65 -1.74 -4.50
CA LEU A 15 -9.56 -3.08 -3.92
C LEU A 15 -8.09 -3.51 -3.72
N VAL A 16 -7.21 -3.12 -4.64
CA VAL A 16 -5.76 -3.40 -4.55
C VAL A 16 -5.14 -2.65 -3.37
N ILE A 17 -5.51 -1.39 -3.16
CA ILE A 17 -5.03 -0.58 -2.02
C ILE A 17 -5.47 -1.17 -0.68
N VAL A 18 -6.72 -1.63 -0.58
CA VAL A 18 -7.22 -2.27 0.65
C VAL A 18 -6.48 -3.58 0.93
N LEU A 19 -6.29 -4.43 -0.08
CA LEU A 19 -5.54 -5.68 0.08
C LEU A 19 -4.07 -5.45 0.44
N LEU A 20 -3.43 -4.46 -0.17
CA LEU A 20 -2.07 -4.04 0.19
C LEU A 20 -2.02 -3.55 1.64
N GLY A 21 -2.97 -2.72 2.07
CA GLY A 21 -3.05 -2.23 3.45
C GLY A 21 -3.23 -3.36 4.47
N LEU A 22 -4.11 -4.32 4.19
CA LEU A 22 -4.31 -5.50 5.06
C LEU A 22 -3.08 -6.40 5.09
N GLY A 23 -2.49 -6.70 3.93
CA GLY A 23 -1.28 -7.51 3.84
C GLY A 23 -0.11 -6.87 4.59
N VAL A 24 0.12 -5.58 4.39
CA VAL A 24 1.17 -4.84 5.11
C VAL A 24 0.88 -4.77 6.60
N GLY A 25 -0.37 -4.49 7.00
CA GLY A 25 -0.75 -4.44 8.41
C GLY A 25 -0.50 -5.77 9.13
N LEU A 26 -0.86 -6.90 8.49
CA LEU A 26 -0.58 -8.23 9.02
C LEU A 26 0.92 -8.50 9.14
N LEU A 27 1.69 -8.28 8.06
CA LEU A 27 3.12 -8.53 8.07
C LEU A 27 3.85 -7.60 9.06
N SER A 28 3.48 -6.32 9.11
CA SER A 28 4.00 -5.33 10.06
C SER A 28 3.71 -5.74 11.51
N GLY A 29 2.50 -6.22 11.80
CA GLY A 29 2.13 -6.73 13.11
C GLY A 29 2.87 -8.02 13.50
N MET A 30 3.09 -8.93 12.55
CA MET A 30 3.82 -10.18 12.78
C MET A 30 5.31 -9.97 13.04
N PHE A 31 5.96 -9.08 12.28
CA PHE A 31 7.39 -8.79 12.41
C PHE A 31 7.70 -7.66 13.40
N GLY A 32 6.68 -6.95 13.90
CA GLY A 32 6.85 -5.80 14.80
C GLY A 32 7.55 -4.61 14.14
N VAL A 33 7.61 -4.56 12.81
CA VAL A 33 8.24 -3.47 12.05
C VAL A 33 7.20 -2.38 11.80
N GLY A 34 7.58 -1.10 11.90
CA GLY A 34 6.65 0.01 11.66
C GLY A 34 6.03 -0.06 10.26
N GLY A 35 4.72 0.18 10.14
CA GLY A 35 3.99 0.00 8.87
C GLY A 35 4.59 0.74 7.68
N GLY A 36 5.15 1.94 7.90
CA GLY A 36 5.85 2.73 6.90
C GLY A 36 7.07 2.05 6.27
N PHE A 37 7.74 1.17 7.01
CA PHE A 37 8.90 0.41 6.51
C PHE A 37 8.50 -0.58 5.41
N LEU A 38 7.31 -1.18 5.52
CA LEU A 38 6.82 -2.15 4.54
C LEU A 38 5.95 -1.51 3.46
N THR A 39 5.11 -0.52 3.79
CA THR A 39 4.23 0.12 2.80
C THR A 39 5.03 0.85 1.72
N THR A 40 6.06 1.61 2.11
CA THR A 40 6.85 2.44 1.18
C THR A 40 7.51 1.64 0.06
N PRO A 41 8.32 0.59 0.33
CA PRO A 41 8.93 -0.20 -0.74
C PRO A 41 7.91 -0.96 -1.58
N LEU A 42 6.79 -1.40 -1.01
CA LEU A 42 5.74 -2.11 -1.76
C LEU A 42 5.02 -1.19 -2.74
N LEU A 43 4.75 0.05 -2.37
CA LEU A 43 4.17 1.05 -3.27
C LEU A 43 5.12 1.39 -4.41
N ILE A 44 6.42 1.54 -4.13
CA ILE A 44 7.45 1.77 -5.16
C ILE A 44 7.51 0.61 -6.15
N VAL A 45 7.48 -0.64 -5.68
CA VAL A 45 7.46 -1.83 -6.55
C VAL A 45 6.18 -1.89 -7.39
N TYR A 46 5.06 -1.45 -6.83
CA TYR A 46 3.79 -1.36 -7.54
C TYR A 46 3.74 -0.20 -8.55
N GLY A 47 4.70 0.73 -8.50
CA GLY A 47 4.81 1.86 -9.42
C GLY A 47 4.03 3.11 -8.99
N ILE A 48 3.76 3.26 -7.68
CA ILE A 48 3.20 4.47 -7.05
C ILE A 48 4.33 5.32 -6.47
#